data_AF-A0A1I4QW41-F1
#
_entry.id   AF-A0A1I4QW41-F1
#
_cell.length_a   1.000
_cell.length_b   1.000
_cell.length_c   1.000
_cell.angle_alpha   90.00
_cell.angle_beta   90.00
_cell.angle_gamma   90.00
#
_symmetry.space_group_name_H-M   'P 1'
#
loop_
_entity.id
_entity.type
_entity.pdbx_description
1 polymer ?
#
loop_
_entity_poly.entity_id
_entity_poly.type
_entity_poly.pdbx_seq_one_letter_code
_entity_poly.pdbx_strand_id
1 'polypeptide(L)' 'MITKSDITFYIIQHINVLGMEKGVEQVANRLAFNKDSVRDIYRNRKADQMAV' A
#
# COMPACT_ATOMS: atom_id res chain seq x y z
N MET A 1 -1.05 -15.55 -11.60
CA MET A 1 -0.05 -15.34 -10.52
C MET A 1 -0.09 -13.86 -10.18
N ILE A 2 -0.31 -13.50 -8.91
CA ILE A 2 -0.35 -12.09 -8.49
C ILE A 2 1.09 -11.55 -8.47
N THR A 3 1.35 -10.44 -9.14
CA THR A 3 2.70 -9.85 -9.18
C THR A 3 2.91 -8.86 -8.03
N LYS A 4 4.18 -8.53 -7.74
CA LYS A 4 4.52 -7.47 -6.77
C LYS A 4 3.94 -6.11 -7.17
N SER A 5 3.85 -5.83 -8.47
CA SER A 5 3.26 -4.60 -8.99
C SER A 5 1.77 -4.52 -8.71
N ASP A 6 1.03 -5.63 -8.85
CA ASP A 6 -0.41 -5.69 -8.54
C ASP A 6 -0.67 -5.43 -7.05
N ILE A 7 0.12 -6.06 -6.18
CA ILE A 7 0.04 -5.86 -4.72
C ILE A 7 0.30 -4.39 -4.37
N THR A 8 1.35 -3.81 -4.96
CA THR A 8 1.75 -2.42 -4.71
C THR A 8 0.67 -1.44 -5.18
N PHE A 9 0.10 -1.67 -6.38
CA PHE A 9 -1.00 -0.86 -6.89
C PHE A 9 -2.22 -0.94 -5.98
N TYR A 10 -2.59 -2.15 -5.54
CA TYR A 10 -3.69 -2.35 -4.60
C TYR A 10 -3.47 -1.57 -3.29
N ILE A 11 -2.29 -1.68 -2.68
CA ILE A 11 -1.93 -0.97 -1.45
C ILE A 11 -2.12 0.54 -1.61
N ILE A 12 -1.59 1.12 -2.70
CA ILE A 12 -1.63 2.56 -2.96
C ILE A 12 -3.07 3.04 -3.14
N GLN A 13 -3.84 2.37 -4.00
CA GLN A 13 -5.20 2.77 -4.30
C GLN A 13 -6.10 2.67 -3.05
N HIS A 14 -5.99 1.60 -2.28
CA HIS A 14 -6.78 1.45 -1.06
C HIS A 14 -6.47 2.55 -0.02
N ILE A 15 -5.19 2.83 0.20
CA ILE A 15 -4.79 3.85 1.17
C ILE A 15 -5.17 5.26 0.69
N ASN A 16 -5.09 5.54 -0.61
CA ASN A 16 -5.51 6.83 -1.17
C ASN A 16 -7.03 7.06 -1.02
N VAL A 17 -7.84 6.01 -1.08
CA VAL A 17 -9.31 6.10 -0.93
C VAL A 17 -9.73 6.16 0.54
N LEU A 18 -9.15 5.30 1.40
CA LEU A 18 -9.60 5.13 2.78
C LEU A 18 -8.85 5.99 3.79
N GLY A 19 -7.74 6.62 3.38
CA GLY A 19 -6.80 7.27 4.27
C GLY A 19 -5.84 6.30 4.94
N MET A 20 -4.78 6.85 5.56
CA MET A 20 -3.65 6.06 6.07
C MET A 20 -4.05 5.01 7.12
N GLU A 21 -4.77 5.41 8.19
CA GLU A 21 -5.09 4.47 9.28
C GLU A 21 -5.98 3.32 8.81
N LYS A 22 -7.15 3.63 8.25
CA LYS A 22 -8.12 2.62 7.81
C LYS A 22 -7.60 1.81 6.62
N GLY A 23 -6.90 2.45 5.70
CA GLY A 23 -6.31 1.79 4.53
C GLY A 23 -5.25 0.78 4.92
N VAL A 24 -4.28 1.17 5.77
CA VAL A 24 -3.23 0.26 6.24
C VAL A 24 -3.81 -0.92 7.01
N GLU A 25 -4.79 -0.67 7.88
CA GLU A 25 -5.43 -1.74 8.65
C GLU A 25 -6.12 -2.77 7.76
N GLN A 26 -6.95 -2.33 6.82
CA GLN A 26 -7.67 -3.24 5.93
C GLN A 26 -6.73 -4.01 4.99
N VAL A 27 -5.72 -3.33 4.44
CA VAL A 27 -4.75 -3.94 3.53
C VAL A 27 -3.86 -4.95 4.27
N ALA A 28 -3.39 -4.62 5.46
CA ALA A 28 -2.60 -5.53 6.30
C ALA A 28 -3.38 -6.82 6.62
N ASN A 29 -4.64 -6.68 7.04
CA ASN A 29 -5.50 -7.82 7.33
C ASN A 29 -5.80 -8.66 6.08
N ARG A 30 -6.11 -8.01 4.94
CA ARG A 30 -6.51 -8.72 3.71
C ARG A 30 -5.36 -9.44 3.03
N LEU A 31 -4.17 -8.86 3.06
CA LEU A 31 -2.98 -9.44 2.43
C LEU A 31 -2.13 -10.28 3.40
N ALA A 32 -2.55 -10.40 4.66
CA ALA A 32 -1.75 -10.98 5.74
C ALA A 32 -0.35 -10.35 5.86
N PHE A 33 -0.27 -9.03 5.65
CA PHE A 33 0.97 -8.26 5.77
C PHE A 33 1.03 -7.60 7.15
N ASN A 34 2.25 -7.34 7.62
CA ASN A 34 2.43 -6.47 8.77
C ASN A 34 2.12 -5.00 8.36
N LYS A 35 1.59 -4.21 9.31
CA LYS A 35 1.15 -2.82 9.06
C LYS A 35 2.32 -1.92 8.64
N ASP A 36 3.53 -2.17 9.12
CA ASP A 36 4.71 -1.34 8.84
C ASP A 36 5.23 -1.52 7.41
N SER A 37 5.28 -2.75 6.91
CA SER A 37 5.58 -3.06 5.52
C SER A 37 4.56 -2.46 4.57
N VAL A 38 3.27 -2.44 4.92
CA VAL A 38 2.26 -1.76 4.11
C VAL A 38 2.52 -0.24 4.06
N ARG A 39 2.90 0.37 5.19
CA ARG A 39 3.28 1.80 5.25
C ARG A 39 4.53 2.09 4.42
N ASP A 40 5.54 1.24 4.51
CA ASP A 40 6.80 1.38 3.78
C ASP A 40 6.57 1.25 2.27
N ILE A 41 5.80 0.25 1.83
CA ILE A 41 5.44 0.09 0.41
C ILE A 41 4.70 1.33 -0.10
N TYR A 42 3.74 1.85 0.67
CA TYR A 42 3.01 3.06 0.31
C TYR A 42 3.93 4.28 0.20
N ARG A 43 4.79 4.51 1.19
CA ARG A 43 5.70 5.68 1.24
C ARG A 43 6.75 5.63 0.13
N ASN A 44 7.40 4.48 -0.06
CA ASN A 44 8.45 4.31 -1.06
C ASN A 44 7.89 4.56 -2.47
N ARG A 45 6.71 4.03 -2.79
CA ARG A 45 6.12 4.29 -4.11
C ARG A 45 5.51 5.67 -4.29
N LYS A 46 5.03 6.31 -3.22
CA LYS A 46 4.57 7.69 -3.32
C LYS A 46 5.73 8.65 -3.58
N ALA A 47 6.90 8.39 -2.98
CA ALA A 47 8.11 9.14 -3.27
C ALA A 47 8.53 9.00 -4.74
N ASP A 48 8.51 7.78 -5.29
CA ASP A 48 8.77 7.54 -6.71
C ASP A 48 7.80 8.30 -7.65
N GLN A 49 6.52 8.43 -7.26
CA GLN A 49 5.54 9.18 -8.06
C GLN A 49 5.73 10.70 -8.01
N MET A 50 6.35 11.24 -6.96
CA MET A 50 6.62 12.68 -6.82
C MET A 50 7.96 13.09 -7.42
N ALA A 51 8.85 12.13 -7.68
CA ALA A 51 10.17 12.36 -8.28
C ALA A 51 10.14 12.37 -9.82
N VAL A 52 8.96 12.23 -10.43
CA VAL A 52 8.71 12.24 -11.89
C VAL A 52 7.99 13.51 -12.29
#